data_AF-A0A2K3Q8X3-F1
#
_entry.id   AF-A0A2K3Q8X3-F1
#
_cell.length_a   1.000
_cell.length_b   1.000
_cell.length_c   1.000
_cell.angle_alpha   90.00
_cell.angle_beta   90.00
_cell.angle_gamma   90.00
#
_symmetry.space_group_name_H-M   'P 1'
#
loop_
_entity.id
_entity.type
_entity.pdbx_description
1 polymer ?
#
loop_
_entity_poly.entity_id
_entity_poly.type
_entity_poly.pdbx_seq_one_letter_code
_entity_poly.pdbx_strand_id
1 'polypeptide(L)'
;RPVEAGALIESPIARRNCAADSSLTRLLASQSKMGGGGKIPYPKHVWSPAGGWYAQPANWRGNTLVAGAIMFGIVAVTWKFSAERETWARKPESWEWHPSRYWSKQLIQWDKEDRLKAEQSKSKEAQE
;
A
#
# COMPACT_ATOMS: atom_id res chain seq x y z
N ARG A 1 -49.19 -10.96 65.85
CA ARG A 1 -49.00 -10.13 67.07
C ARG A 1 -48.17 -10.96 68.04
N PRO A 2 -47.18 -10.40 68.76
CA PRO A 2 -46.51 -9.10 68.62
C PRO A 2 -45.23 -9.25 67.72
N VAL A 3 -44.29 -8.34 67.39
CA VAL A 3 -43.66 -7.10 67.96
C VAL A 3 -42.90 -7.34 69.29
N GLU A 4 -41.83 -6.65 69.71
CA GLU A 4 -40.74 -5.83 69.10
C GLU A 4 -39.62 -5.71 70.18
N ALA A 5 -38.35 -5.29 70.00
CA ALA A 5 -37.51 -4.81 68.88
C ALA A 5 -36.01 -5.09 69.21
N GLY A 6 -35.03 -4.69 68.36
CA GLY A 6 -33.60 -4.67 68.75
C GLY A 6 -32.62 -4.19 67.66
N ALA A 7 -32.11 -2.96 67.77
CA ALA A 7 -31.17 -2.37 66.80
C ALA A 7 -29.70 -2.74 67.06
N LEU A 8 -28.89 -2.95 66.01
CA LEU A 8 -27.44 -3.04 66.15
C LEU A 8 -26.64 -2.63 64.88
N ILE A 9 -26.15 -1.39 64.91
CA ILE A 9 -24.91 -0.86 64.31
C ILE A 9 -24.78 -0.78 62.77
N GLU A 10 -24.23 0.35 62.32
CA GLU A 10 -23.88 0.66 60.93
C GLU A 10 -22.70 -0.16 60.40
N SER A 11 -22.74 -0.51 59.10
CA SER A 11 -21.58 -0.44 58.19
C SER A 11 -22.02 -0.69 56.75
N PRO A 12 -22.17 0.36 55.90
CA PRO A 12 -22.39 0.15 54.49
C PRO A 12 -21.11 -0.41 53.84
N ILE A 13 -21.22 -1.56 53.17
CA ILE A 13 -20.14 -2.09 52.30
C ILE A 13 -20.06 -1.20 51.05
N ALA A 14 -19.43 -0.04 51.21
CA ALA A 14 -19.16 0.89 50.14
C ALA A 14 -18.20 0.24 49.14
N ARG A 15 -18.70 -0.04 47.93
CA ARG A 15 -17.88 -0.51 46.82
C ARG A 15 -16.77 0.52 46.58
N ARG A 16 -15.52 0.16 46.90
CA ARG A 16 -14.37 0.91 46.39
C ARG A 16 -14.30 0.63 44.89
N ASN A 17 -14.88 1.53 44.10
CA ASN A 17 -14.64 1.55 42.66
C ASN A 17 -13.12 1.57 42.45
N CYS A 18 -12.60 0.61 41.69
CA CYS A 18 -11.19 0.61 41.29
C CYS A 18 -10.96 1.79 40.35
N ALA A 19 -10.59 2.94 40.91
CA ALA A 19 -10.17 4.09 40.13
C ALA A 19 -8.97 3.67 39.28
N ALA A 20 -9.13 3.70 37.95
CA ALA A 20 -8.10 3.27 37.03
C ALA A 20 -6.88 4.19 37.16
N ASP A 21 -5.78 3.66 37.71
CA ASP A 21 -4.57 4.43 37.99
C ASP A 21 -3.95 4.95 36.68
N SER A 22 -4.26 6.22 36.40
CA SER A 22 -3.95 6.90 35.15
C SER A 22 -2.52 7.50 35.16
N SER A 23 -1.64 7.00 36.03
CA SER A 23 -0.22 7.34 36.11
C SER A 23 0.66 6.39 35.28
N LEU A 24 0.49 5.07 35.42
CA LEU A 24 1.38 4.07 34.83
C LEU A 24 1.35 4.02 33.30
N THR A 25 0.19 4.20 32.68
CA THR A 25 0.06 4.33 31.20
C THR A 25 0.75 5.58 30.63
N ARG A 26 1.17 6.54 31.47
CA ARG A 26 1.82 7.78 31.04
C ARG A 26 3.35 7.68 30.97
N LEU A 27 3.96 6.72 31.67
CA LEU A 27 5.42 6.56 31.74
C LEU A 27 6.00 5.83 30.51
N LEU A 28 5.25 4.90 29.91
CA LEU A 28 5.65 4.23 28.66
C LEU A 28 5.42 5.09 27.39
N ALA A 29 4.82 6.27 27.53
CA ALA A 29 4.69 7.24 26.44
C ALA A 29 6.00 8.03 26.16
N SER A 30 7.08 7.77 26.92
CA SER A 30 8.43 8.30 26.64
C SER A 30 9.11 7.56 25.46
N GLN A 31 8.38 7.35 24.37
CA GLN A 31 8.86 6.61 23.20
C GLN A 31 9.76 7.51 22.34
N SER A 32 11.04 7.55 22.72
CA SER A 32 12.21 7.97 21.94
C SER A 32 12.03 9.17 21.02
N LYS A 33 12.30 10.38 21.53
CA LYS A 33 12.39 11.62 20.74
C LYS A 33 13.73 11.76 20.00
N MET A 34 14.21 10.68 19.37
CA MET A 34 15.43 10.66 18.55
C MET A 34 15.20 11.43 17.24
N GLY A 35 15.40 12.75 17.27
CA GLY A 35 14.91 13.67 16.24
C GLY A 35 15.78 14.89 15.95
N GLY A 36 17.11 14.72 15.86
CA GLY A 36 18.03 15.71 15.30
C GLY A 36 18.48 16.83 16.25
N GLY A 37 19.80 17.06 16.32
CA GLY A 37 20.36 18.27 16.92
C GLY A 37 19.99 19.52 16.11
N GLY A 38 20.08 20.70 16.73
CA GLY A 38 19.73 21.98 16.12
C GLY A 38 20.49 22.25 14.80
N LYS A 39 19.85 23.00 13.89
CA LYS A 39 20.41 23.27 12.55
C LYS A 39 21.73 24.05 12.66
N ILE A 40 22.85 23.34 12.50
CA ILE A 40 24.22 23.89 12.40
C ILE A 40 24.23 25.03 11.37
N PRO A 41 24.84 26.20 11.63
CA PRO A 41 24.90 27.29 10.67
C PRO A 41 25.66 26.87 9.39
N TYR A 42 25.12 27.24 8.23
CA TYR A 42 25.65 26.84 6.92
C TYR A 42 25.56 27.99 5.91
N PRO A 43 26.51 28.08 4.95
CA PRO A 43 26.50 29.12 3.93
C PRO A 43 25.26 29.02 3.05
N LYS A 44 24.50 30.13 2.95
CA LYS A 44 23.21 30.18 2.24
C LYS A 44 23.33 30.49 0.74
N HIS A 45 24.49 30.97 0.32
CA HIS A 45 24.78 31.35 -1.08
C HIS A 45 25.37 30.21 -1.92
N VAL A 46 25.62 29.03 -1.33
CA VAL A 46 26.13 27.86 -2.06
C VAL A 46 24.94 27.07 -2.62
N TRP A 47 24.86 26.95 -3.94
CA TRP A 47 23.89 26.10 -4.63
C TRP A 47 24.56 24.82 -5.12
N SER A 48 23.88 23.70 -4.93
CA SER A 48 24.29 22.37 -5.40
C SER A 48 23.11 21.67 -6.09
N PRO A 49 23.30 21.00 -7.23
CA PRO A 49 22.18 20.42 -8.00
C PRO A 49 21.45 19.28 -7.26
N ALA A 50 22.13 18.58 -6.36
CA ALA A 50 21.55 17.55 -5.50
C ALA A 50 20.79 18.09 -4.27
N GLY A 51 20.72 19.42 -4.10
CA GLY A 51 20.24 20.08 -2.89
C GLY A 51 21.36 20.43 -1.91
N GLY A 52 21.01 21.24 -0.90
CA GLY A 52 21.94 21.73 0.13
C GLY A 52 21.54 21.34 1.55
N TRP A 53 22.22 21.94 2.53
CA TRP A 53 22.05 21.62 3.96
C TRP A 53 20.60 21.84 4.43
N TYR A 54 19.98 20.78 4.98
CA TYR A 54 18.55 20.72 5.35
C TYR A 54 17.58 21.21 4.26
N ALA A 55 17.75 20.75 3.00
CA ALA A 55 16.86 21.09 1.89
C ALA A 55 15.39 20.71 2.18
N GLN A 56 14.54 21.71 2.42
CA GLN A 56 13.08 21.58 2.56
C GLN A 56 12.39 22.47 1.52
N PRO A 57 12.34 22.08 0.23
CA PRO A 57 11.64 22.85 -0.79
C PRO A 57 10.12 22.82 -0.53
N ALA A 58 9.49 23.99 -0.51
CA ALA A 58 8.05 24.12 -0.23
C ALA A 58 7.19 23.24 -1.15
N ASN A 59 7.57 23.14 -2.43
CA ASN A 59 6.82 22.44 -3.47
C ASN A 59 7.22 20.97 -3.66
N TRP A 60 7.81 20.31 -2.64
CA TRP A 60 8.32 18.93 -2.75
C TRP A 60 7.33 17.96 -3.39
N ARG A 61 6.04 18.04 -3.04
CA ARG A 61 4.96 17.20 -3.59
C ARG A 61 4.83 17.34 -5.11
N GLY A 62 4.85 18.57 -5.62
CA GLY A 62 4.75 18.85 -7.05
C GLY A 62 5.98 18.37 -7.80
N ASN A 63 7.18 18.65 -7.26
CA ASN A 63 8.44 18.24 -7.88
C ASN A 63 8.57 16.72 -7.98
N THR A 64 8.20 15.98 -6.92
CA THR A 64 8.19 14.50 -6.93
C THR A 64 7.12 13.95 -7.87
N LEU A 65 5.94 14.58 -7.97
CA LEU A 65 4.89 14.18 -8.92
C LEU A 65 5.36 14.33 -10.37
N VAL A 66 5.98 15.46 -10.72
CA VAL A 66 6.53 15.69 -12.07
C VAL A 66 7.66 14.70 -12.39
N ALA A 67 8.59 14.48 -11.46
CA ALA A 67 9.67 13.50 -11.65
C ALA A 67 9.12 12.06 -11.80
N GLY A 68 8.12 11.69 -11.00
CA GLY A 68 7.44 10.41 -11.10
C GLY A 68 6.67 10.22 -12.41
N ALA A 69 6.00 11.26 -12.90
CA ALA A 69 5.30 11.24 -14.19
C ALA A 69 6.26 11.08 -15.38
N ILE A 70 7.41 11.76 -15.36
CA ILE A 70 8.46 11.61 -16.38
C ILE A 70 9.04 10.18 -16.35
N MET A 71 9.39 9.68 -15.16
CA MET A 71 9.89 8.31 -14.99
C MET A 71 8.88 7.26 -15.49
N PHE A 72 7.61 7.40 -15.11
CA PHE A 72 6.53 6.52 -15.57
C PHE A 72 6.35 6.58 -17.10
N GLY A 73 6.42 7.77 -17.70
CA GLY A 73 6.36 7.93 -19.16
C GLY A 73 7.48 7.20 -19.89
N ILE A 74 8.72 7.33 -19.42
CA ILE A 74 9.89 6.62 -19.98
C ILE A 74 9.72 5.10 -19.86
N VAL A 75 9.30 4.61 -18.68
CA VAL A 75 9.06 3.18 -18.43
C VAL A 75 7.93 2.65 -19.32
N ALA A 76 6.82 3.38 -19.44
CA ALA A 76 5.68 2.97 -20.26
C ALA A 76 6.02 2.86 -21.76
N VAL A 77 6.75 3.84 -22.30
CA VAL A 77 7.24 3.80 -23.70
C VAL A 77 8.21 2.64 -23.90
N THR A 78 9.14 2.43 -22.97
CA THR A 78 10.13 1.35 -23.06
C THR A 78 9.49 -0.03 -22.96
N TRP A 79 8.51 -0.22 -22.06
CA TRP A 79 7.72 -1.45 -21.95
C TRP A 79 6.94 -1.70 -23.24
N LYS A 80 6.22 -0.69 -23.76
CA LYS A 80 5.46 -0.81 -25.01
C LYS A 80 6.34 -1.22 -26.20
N PHE A 81 7.51 -0.61 -26.36
CA PHE A 81 8.47 -0.96 -27.40
C PHE A 81 9.05 -2.38 -27.24
N SER A 82 9.25 -2.84 -26.01
CA SER A 82 9.74 -4.18 -25.68
C SER A 82 8.69 -5.27 -25.96
N ALA A 83 7.46 -5.10 -25.44
CA ALA A 83 6.37 -6.07 -25.58
C ALA A 83 5.86 -6.25 -27.03
N GLU A 84 6.19 -5.32 -27.92
CA GLU A 84 5.92 -5.43 -29.36
C GLU A 84 7.03 -6.13 -30.16
N ARG A 85 8.21 -6.32 -29.55
CA ARG A 85 9.36 -7.08 -30.09
C ARG A 85 9.49 -8.49 -29.53
N GLU A 86 8.70 -8.84 -28.52
CA GLU A 86 8.76 -10.15 -27.86
C GLU A 86 8.17 -11.27 -28.76
N THR A 87 9.05 -12.06 -29.38
CA THR A 87 8.69 -13.18 -30.26
C THR A 87 8.92 -14.54 -29.59
N TRP A 88 7.88 -15.38 -29.60
CA TRP A 88 7.88 -16.72 -28.99
C TRP A 88 8.09 -17.80 -30.06
N ALA A 89 9.09 -18.66 -29.89
CA ALA A 89 9.47 -19.70 -30.86
C ALA A 89 8.46 -20.87 -30.92
N ARG A 90 7.72 -21.13 -29.84
CA ARG A 90 6.65 -22.13 -29.75
C ARG A 90 5.48 -21.56 -28.97
N LYS A 91 4.26 -21.99 -29.31
CA LYS A 91 3.07 -21.69 -28.52
C LYS A 91 3.12 -22.47 -27.19
N PRO A 92 2.89 -21.84 -26.02
CA PRO A 92 2.79 -22.56 -24.76
C PRO A 92 1.50 -23.39 -24.71
N GLU A 93 1.53 -24.47 -23.92
CA GLU A 93 0.36 -25.32 -23.72
C GLU A 93 -0.76 -24.57 -22.98
N SER A 94 -2.00 -25.04 -23.13
CA SER A 94 -3.19 -24.35 -22.61
C SER A 94 -3.33 -24.38 -21.08
N TRP A 95 -2.66 -25.33 -20.40
CA TRP A 95 -2.66 -25.45 -18.94
C TRP A 95 -1.68 -24.51 -18.23
N GLU A 96 -0.68 -23.97 -18.94
CA GLU A 96 0.38 -23.19 -18.31
C GLU A 96 -0.02 -21.72 -18.15
N TRP A 97 0.17 -21.15 -16.96
CA TRP A 97 -0.05 -19.72 -16.72
C TRP A 97 1.24 -18.92 -16.86
N HIS A 98 1.17 -17.78 -17.55
CA HIS A 98 2.31 -16.89 -17.77
C HIS A 98 1.88 -15.43 -17.56
N PRO A 99 2.62 -14.62 -16.78
CA PRO A 99 2.27 -13.21 -16.59
C PRO A 99 2.41 -12.39 -17.88
N SER A 100 3.28 -12.81 -18.81
CA SER A 100 3.45 -12.20 -20.13
C SER A 100 2.17 -12.18 -20.98
N ARG A 101 1.19 -13.07 -20.74
CA ARG A 101 -0.10 -13.07 -21.45
C ARG A 101 -0.85 -11.73 -21.38
N TYR A 102 -0.60 -10.90 -20.37
CA TYR A 102 -1.28 -9.60 -20.25
C TYR A 102 -0.74 -8.49 -21.17
N TRP A 103 0.47 -8.64 -21.74
CA TRP A 103 1.10 -7.58 -22.57
C TRP A 103 1.77 -8.07 -23.85
N SER A 104 2.26 -9.31 -23.92
CA SER A 104 3.04 -9.80 -25.05
C SER A 104 2.14 -10.10 -26.25
N LYS A 105 2.38 -9.37 -27.35
CA LYS A 105 1.48 -9.31 -28.53
C LYS A 105 1.11 -10.68 -29.10
N GLN A 106 2.07 -11.60 -29.16
CA GLN A 106 1.91 -12.92 -29.75
C GLN A 106 1.02 -13.85 -28.89
N LEU A 107 1.18 -13.81 -27.56
CA LEU A 107 0.33 -14.57 -26.64
C LEU A 107 -1.13 -14.09 -26.68
N ILE A 108 -1.34 -12.76 -26.64
CA ILE A 108 -2.67 -12.15 -26.72
C ILE A 108 -3.38 -12.51 -28.04
N GLN A 109 -2.64 -12.64 -29.13
CA GLN A 109 -3.19 -13.04 -30.43
C GLN A 109 -3.62 -14.52 -30.43
N TRP A 110 -2.78 -15.43 -29.95
CA TRP A 110 -3.13 -16.84 -29.82
C TRP A 110 -4.30 -17.10 -28.86
N ASP A 111 -4.34 -16.41 -27.72
CA ASP A 111 -5.43 -16.50 -26.74
C ASP A 111 -6.79 -16.01 -27.31
N LYS A 112 -6.79 -15.16 -28.35
CA LYS A 112 -8.00 -14.76 -29.09
C LYS A 112 -8.40 -15.80 -30.12
N GLU A 113 -7.44 -16.29 -30.90
CA GLU A 113 -7.67 -17.30 -31.94
C GLU A 113 -8.26 -18.59 -31.37
N ASP A 114 -7.85 -19.01 -30.16
CA ASP A 114 -8.40 -20.21 -29.53
C ASP A 114 -9.83 -20.03 -29.04
N ARG A 115 -10.20 -18.83 -28.54
CA ARG A 115 -11.59 -18.50 -28.19
C ARG A 115 -12.49 -18.56 -29.42
N LEU A 116 -12.06 -17.91 -30.51
CA LEU A 116 -12.80 -17.92 -31.79
C LEU A 116 -12.96 -19.34 -32.35
N LYS A 117 -11.94 -20.20 -32.23
CA LYS A 117 -12.05 -21.63 -32.63
C LYS A 117 -13.04 -22.40 -31.75
N ALA A 118 -13.02 -22.18 -30.43
CA ALA A 118 -13.93 -22.82 -29.48
C ALA A 118 -15.37 -22.28 -29.54
N GLU A 119 -15.58 -21.07 -30.07
CA GLU A 119 -16.89 -20.53 -30.45
C GLU A 119 -17.37 -21.14 -31.77
N GLN A 120 -16.49 -21.26 -32.77
CA GLN A 120 -16.80 -21.87 -34.06
C GLN A 120 -17.12 -23.37 -33.96
N SER A 121 -16.45 -24.14 -33.10
CA SER A 121 -16.78 -25.56 -32.92
C SER A 121 -18.20 -25.71 -32.36
N LYS A 122 -18.52 -25.02 -31.26
CA LYS A 122 -19.85 -24.97 -30.65
C LYS A 122 -20.94 -24.53 -31.62
N SER A 123 -20.65 -23.58 -32.52
CA SER A 123 -21.62 -23.16 -33.54
C SER A 123 -21.90 -24.21 -34.61
N LYS A 124 -20.97 -25.14 -34.85
CA LYS A 124 -21.14 -26.29 -35.76
C LYS A 124 -21.82 -27.45 -35.05
N GLU A 125 -21.39 -27.74 -33.82
CA GLU A 125 -22.00 -28.72 -32.90
C GLU A 125 -23.48 -28.37 -32.58
N ALA A 126 -23.92 -27.13 -32.83
CA ALA A 126 -25.30 -26.66 -32.70
C ALA A 126 -26.02 -26.44 -34.05
N GLN A 127 -25.41 -26.86 -35.16
CA GLN A 127 -25.99 -26.85 -36.52
C GLN A 127 -26.14 -28.26 -37.13
N GLU A 128 -25.66 -29.28 -36.43
CA GLU A 128 -25.75 -30.72 -36.74
C GLU A 128 -26.81 -31.41 -35.87
#